data_AF-A0A0L7LN25-F1
#
_entry.id   AF-A0A0L7LN25-F1
#
_cell.length_a   1.000
_cell.length_b   1.000
_cell.length_c   1.000
_cell.angle_alpha   90.00
_cell.angle_beta   90.00
_cell.angle_gamma   90.00
#
_symmetry.space_group_name_H-M   'P 1'
#
loop_
_entity.id
_entity.type
_entity.pdbx_description
1 polymer ?
#
loop_
_entity_poly.entity_id
_entity_poly.type
_entity_poly.pdbx_seq_one_letter_code
_entity_poly.pdbx_strand_id
1 'polypeptide(L)'
;MPKRRNEDKIKRYQRKIRKMEQEKYKIIIYSSSSDSGSVKGFEGAKEAPAELLYEKCDIFVFSAKEKTVNETVAAKVNCKIIAEAANGPTTPAGDKVLRKRNILVLPDLLTNAGGVTVSYFEYLKNLNHVSFGKLSIKFWRDSNTALLDSVEQSLKKACVDAKITPTEAFRSVMSGASEVHIVNSGLEYSMTNACQNVMKAAQKHKLGIDLRTAAYVTAIEKIFTTFDEHGLAI
;
A
#
# COMPACT_ATOMS: atom_id res chain seq x y z
N MET A 1 -1.43 31.28 6.35
CA MET A 1 -2.25 30.06 6.53
C MET A 1 -1.61 28.70 6.19
N PRO A 2 -0.41 28.55 5.58
CA PRO A 2 0.18 27.22 5.31
C PRO A 2 0.87 26.55 6.52
N LYS A 3 1.31 27.32 7.53
CA LYS A 3 2.06 26.80 8.70
C LYS A 3 1.28 25.82 9.59
N ARG A 4 0.01 26.13 9.93
CA ARG A 4 -0.85 25.25 10.76
C ARG A 4 -1.09 23.87 10.12
N ARG A 5 -1.19 23.81 8.78
CA ARG A 5 -1.44 22.57 8.03
C ARG A 5 -0.25 21.58 8.06
N ASN A 6 0.98 22.08 8.26
CA ASN A 6 2.17 21.24 8.40
C ASN A 6 2.35 20.72 9.84
N GLU A 7 2.08 21.55 10.85
CA GLU A 7 2.12 21.13 12.26
C GLU A 7 1.15 19.98 12.56
N ASP A 8 -0.06 20.02 12.00
CA ASP A 8 -1.05 18.95 12.17
C ASP A 8 -0.62 17.64 11.48
N LYS A 9 0.06 17.72 10.34
CA LYS A 9 0.65 16.55 9.65
C LYS A 9 1.78 15.94 10.47
N ILE A 10 2.67 16.76 11.02
CA ILE A 10 3.82 16.31 11.83
C ILE A 10 3.32 15.62 13.10
N LYS A 11 2.37 16.22 13.82
CA LYS A 11 1.75 15.60 15.01
C LYS A 11 1.05 14.28 14.67
N ARG A 12 0.42 14.20 13.49
CA ARG A 12 -0.21 12.96 12.99
C ARG A 12 0.82 11.87 12.69
N TYR A 13 1.94 12.22 12.06
CA TYR A 13 3.04 11.27 11.82
C TYR A 13 3.65 10.82 13.15
N GLN A 14 4.05 11.74 14.03
CA GLN A 14 4.60 11.41 15.35
C GLN A 14 3.68 10.49 16.17
N ARG A 15 2.36 10.68 16.12
CA ARG A 15 1.39 9.76 16.76
C ARG A 15 1.39 8.36 16.14
N LYS A 16 1.43 8.27 14.80
CA LYS A 16 1.52 6.98 14.10
C LYS A 16 2.83 6.26 14.39
N ILE A 17 3.92 7.01 14.48
CA ILE A 17 5.27 6.48 14.79
C ILE A 17 5.28 5.90 16.20
N ARG A 18 4.83 6.66 17.20
CA ARG A 18 4.73 6.18 18.58
C ARG A 18 3.85 4.93 18.71
N LYS A 19 2.75 4.87 17.92
CA LYS A 19 1.89 3.68 17.89
C LYS A 19 2.62 2.45 17.30
N MET A 20 3.39 2.64 16.22
CA MET A 20 4.16 1.54 15.62
C MET A 20 5.38 1.14 16.46
N GLU A 21 6.00 2.07 17.19
CA GLU A 21 7.06 1.77 18.17
C GLU A 21 6.54 0.95 19.35
N GLN A 22 5.29 1.19 19.79
CA GLN A 22 4.60 0.35 20.78
C GLN A 22 4.35 -1.09 20.28
N GLU A 23 4.28 -1.29 18.96
CA GLU A 23 4.07 -2.60 18.31
C GLU A 23 5.40 -3.35 18.01
N LYS A 24 6.51 -2.98 18.68
CA LYS A 24 7.88 -3.55 18.54
C LYS A 24 8.65 -3.22 17.25
N TYR A 25 8.18 -2.29 16.42
CA TYR A 25 8.91 -1.86 15.24
C TYR A 25 9.83 -0.68 15.57
N LYS A 26 11.15 -0.86 15.42
CA LYS A 26 12.10 0.26 15.46
C LYS A 26 12.08 0.95 14.10
N ILE A 27 11.23 1.96 13.94
CA ILE A 27 11.17 2.72 12.69
C ILE A 27 12.20 3.84 12.74
N ILE A 28 13.21 3.76 11.89
CA ILE A 28 14.14 4.87 11.67
C ILE A 28 13.50 5.78 10.62
N ILE A 29 12.93 6.90 11.08
CA ILE A 29 12.24 7.84 10.21
C ILE A 29 13.13 9.06 10.00
N TYR A 30 13.57 9.22 8.76
CA TYR A 30 14.15 10.47 8.28
C TYR A 30 13.01 11.33 7.74
N SER A 31 12.34 12.06 8.61
CA SER A 31 11.34 13.05 8.20
C SER A 31 12.01 14.40 8.05
N SER A 32 11.76 15.09 6.93
CA SER A 32 12.03 16.53 6.84
C SER A 32 10.81 17.24 7.43
N SER A 33 11.02 17.97 8.52
CA SER A 33 10.21 19.14 8.84
C SER A 33 10.84 19.97 9.96
N SER A 34 11.79 20.81 9.59
CA SER A 34 11.84 22.19 10.06
C SER A 34 11.86 23.07 8.82
N ASP A 35 11.62 24.38 8.96
CA ASP A 35 11.58 25.38 7.87
C ASP A 35 12.85 25.42 6.95
N SER A 36 13.80 24.49 7.13
CA SER A 36 15.09 24.34 6.45
C SER A 36 15.09 23.43 5.20
N GLY A 37 13.99 22.72 4.90
CA GLY A 37 13.95 21.76 3.78
C GLY A 37 14.83 20.50 3.97
N SER A 38 15.40 20.31 5.17
CA SER A 38 16.30 19.20 5.49
C SER A 38 15.73 18.30 6.60
N VAL A 39 16.12 17.02 6.59
CA VAL A 39 15.85 16.06 7.68
C VAL A 39 16.85 16.18 8.82
N LYS A 40 17.95 16.91 8.62
CA LYS A 40 19.02 17.06 9.63
C LYS A 40 18.52 17.84 10.84
N GLY A 41 18.88 17.39 12.04
CA GLY A 41 18.49 18.04 13.29
C GLY A 41 17.06 17.75 13.75
N PHE A 42 16.42 16.68 13.25
CA PHE A 42 15.08 16.30 13.69
C PHE A 42 15.07 15.89 15.18
N GLU A 43 14.25 16.58 15.97
CA GLU A 43 14.10 16.31 17.40
C GLU A 43 13.46 14.93 17.62
N GLY A 44 14.14 14.05 18.35
CA GLY A 44 13.71 12.67 18.59
C GLY A 44 14.33 11.62 17.66
N ALA A 45 15.23 12.02 16.75
CA ALA A 45 16.06 11.09 15.97
C ALA A 45 17.55 11.35 16.22
N LYS A 46 18.37 10.33 15.97
CA LYS A 46 19.83 10.49 15.87
C LYS A 46 20.17 10.78 14.41
N GLU A 47 21.20 11.61 14.20
CA GLU A 47 21.68 11.88 12.84
C GLU A 47 22.11 10.58 12.17
N ALA A 48 21.79 10.45 10.87
CA ALA A 48 22.14 9.26 10.11
C ALA A 48 23.66 9.13 9.98
N PRO A 49 24.22 7.92 10.11
CA PRO A 49 25.60 7.69 9.71
C PRO A 49 25.75 7.92 8.20
N ALA A 50 26.97 8.25 7.77
CA ALA A 50 27.28 8.40 6.35
C ALA A 50 26.95 7.13 5.53
N GLU A 51 27.04 5.96 6.17
CA GLU A 51 26.78 4.64 5.60
C GLU A 51 25.39 4.09 5.95
N LEU A 52 24.37 4.95 6.02
CA LEU A 52 22.99 4.56 6.33
C LEU A 52 22.48 3.37 5.51
N LEU A 53 22.94 3.23 4.27
CA LEU A 53 22.55 2.15 3.35
C LEU A 53 22.88 0.74 3.89
N TYR A 54 23.83 0.62 4.82
CA TYR A 54 24.31 -0.66 5.36
C TYR A 54 23.88 -0.90 6.81
N GLU A 55 23.10 0.03 7.38
CA GLU A 55 22.57 -0.12 8.74
C GLU A 55 21.68 -1.36 8.85
N LYS A 56 21.80 -2.04 9.99
CA LYS A 56 21.05 -3.26 10.25
C LYS A 56 19.56 -2.93 10.39
N CYS A 57 18.73 -3.55 9.56
CA CYS A 57 17.28 -3.47 9.63
C CYS A 57 16.64 -4.79 9.19
N ASP A 58 15.36 -5.01 9.48
CA ASP A 58 14.67 -6.20 8.94
C ASP A 58 14.16 -5.94 7.52
N ILE A 59 13.58 -4.76 7.29
CA ILE A 59 13.00 -4.32 6.02
C ILE A 59 13.67 -3.03 5.58
N PHE A 60 14.28 -3.04 4.40
CA PHE A 60 14.85 -1.86 3.78
C PHE A 60 13.98 -1.36 2.63
N VAL A 61 13.35 -0.20 2.82
CA VAL A 61 12.50 0.43 1.79
C VAL A 61 13.37 1.36 0.93
N PHE A 62 13.59 0.98 -0.32
CA PHE A 62 14.42 1.76 -1.24
C PHE A 62 13.55 2.74 -2.02
N SER A 63 13.63 4.04 -1.70
CA SER A 63 12.77 5.09 -2.27
C SER A 63 13.54 6.29 -2.83
N ALA A 64 14.79 6.08 -3.29
CA ALA A 64 15.67 7.14 -3.79
C ALA A 64 15.88 7.04 -5.32
N LYS A 65 17.12 6.80 -5.77
CA LYS A 65 17.50 6.74 -7.19
C LYS A 65 17.56 5.32 -7.73
N GLU A 66 17.32 5.18 -9.02
CA GLU A 66 17.52 3.97 -9.80
C GLU A 66 18.99 3.47 -9.74
N LYS A 67 19.18 2.17 -9.98
CA LYS A 67 20.49 1.50 -10.14
C LYS A 67 21.48 1.69 -8.99
N THR A 68 21.01 2.06 -7.80
CA THR A 68 21.85 2.27 -6.62
C THR A 68 22.31 0.94 -6.02
N VAL A 69 21.44 -0.08 -5.99
CA VAL A 69 21.75 -1.40 -5.46
C VAL A 69 22.40 -2.26 -6.54
N ASN A 70 23.70 -2.03 -6.75
CA ASN A 70 24.57 -2.85 -7.59
C ASN A 70 25.21 -4.00 -6.78
N GLU A 71 26.12 -4.78 -7.38
CA GLU A 71 26.75 -5.93 -6.70
C GLU A 71 27.47 -5.56 -5.40
N THR A 72 28.14 -4.41 -5.36
CA THR A 72 28.94 -3.98 -4.20
C THR A 72 28.04 -3.55 -3.04
N VAL A 73 26.96 -2.82 -3.34
CA VAL A 73 25.94 -2.45 -2.35
C VAL A 73 25.18 -3.69 -1.88
N ALA A 74 24.74 -4.54 -2.82
CA ALA A 74 24.01 -5.77 -2.54
C ALA A 74 24.79 -6.76 -1.67
N ALA A 75 26.13 -6.74 -1.70
CA ALA A 75 26.97 -7.54 -0.81
C ALA A 75 26.99 -7.02 0.63
N LYS A 76 26.76 -5.72 0.84
CA LYS A 76 26.92 -5.03 2.14
C LYS A 76 25.61 -4.74 2.87
N VAL A 77 24.48 -4.66 2.16
CA VAL A 77 23.17 -4.41 2.81
C VAL A 77 22.89 -5.45 3.89
N ASN A 78 22.35 -5.00 5.03
CA ASN A 78 22.09 -5.82 6.20
C ASN A 78 20.59 -5.84 6.52
N CYS A 79 19.84 -6.53 5.68
CA CYS A 79 18.40 -6.70 5.81
C CYS A 79 17.91 -8.07 5.36
N LYS A 80 16.66 -8.40 5.67
CA LYS A 80 15.99 -9.63 5.24
C LYS A 80 15.07 -9.40 4.06
N ILE A 81 14.48 -8.21 3.98
CA ILE A 81 13.54 -7.82 2.92
C ILE A 81 13.98 -6.47 2.36
N ILE A 82 13.99 -6.35 1.04
CA ILE A 82 14.11 -5.07 0.33
C ILE A 82 12.77 -4.78 -0.36
N ALA A 83 12.20 -3.61 -0.10
CA ALA A 83 10.98 -3.13 -0.75
C ALA A 83 11.32 -1.99 -1.72
N GLU A 84 11.18 -2.23 -3.02
CA GLU A 84 11.58 -1.27 -4.06
C GLU A 84 10.47 -0.24 -4.31
N ALA A 85 10.46 0.85 -3.54
CA ALA A 85 9.53 1.95 -3.76
C ALA A 85 9.95 2.87 -4.92
N ALA A 86 11.26 2.94 -5.23
CA ALA A 86 11.78 3.60 -6.42
C ALA A 86 11.63 2.71 -7.66
N ASN A 87 11.76 3.31 -8.86
CA ASN A 87 11.78 2.57 -10.11
C ASN A 87 13.20 2.06 -10.41
N GLY A 88 13.36 0.75 -10.60
CA GLY A 88 14.62 0.10 -10.92
C GLY A 88 15.79 0.38 -9.99
N PRO A 89 15.64 0.39 -8.64
CA PRO A 89 16.73 0.72 -7.74
C PRO A 89 17.84 -0.36 -7.72
N THR A 90 17.50 -1.61 -8.04
CA THR A 90 18.42 -2.74 -8.03
C THR A 90 18.83 -3.13 -9.45
N THR A 91 20.13 -3.30 -9.68
CA THR A 91 20.62 -3.80 -10.97
C THR A 91 20.45 -5.33 -11.06
N PRO A 92 20.38 -5.92 -12.28
CA PRO A 92 20.30 -7.38 -12.41
C PRO A 92 21.46 -8.13 -11.72
N ALA A 93 22.61 -7.49 -11.67
CA ALA A 93 23.81 -7.97 -11.01
C ALA A 93 23.65 -7.94 -9.47
N GLY A 94 23.13 -6.83 -8.92
CA GLY A 94 22.78 -6.72 -7.51
C GLY A 94 21.70 -7.73 -7.08
N ASP A 95 20.66 -7.91 -7.89
CA ASP A 95 19.57 -8.85 -7.65
C ASP A 95 20.07 -10.30 -7.48
N LYS A 96 21.02 -10.73 -8.34
CA LYS A 96 21.68 -12.04 -8.21
C LYS A 96 22.40 -12.20 -6.86
N VAL A 97 23.08 -11.16 -6.38
CA VAL A 97 23.77 -11.16 -5.08
C VAL A 97 22.75 -11.24 -3.94
N LEU A 98 21.68 -10.45 -3.99
CA LEU A 98 20.62 -10.46 -2.98
C LEU A 98 19.96 -11.83 -2.86
N ARG A 99 19.62 -12.46 -4.00
CA ARG A 99 19.03 -13.81 -4.02
C ARG A 99 19.98 -14.87 -3.48
N LYS A 100 21.27 -14.83 -3.83
CA LYS A 100 22.29 -15.73 -3.25
C LYS A 100 22.40 -15.58 -1.73
N ARG A 101 22.16 -14.37 -1.21
CA ARG A 101 22.14 -14.06 0.22
C ARG A 101 20.77 -14.33 0.89
N ASN A 102 19.82 -14.91 0.16
CA ASN A 102 18.45 -15.18 0.62
C ASN A 102 17.72 -13.93 1.15
N ILE A 103 17.98 -12.77 0.54
CA ILE A 103 17.26 -11.52 0.82
C ILE A 103 16.06 -11.45 -0.12
N LEU A 104 14.87 -11.32 0.46
CA LEU A 104 13.63 -11.22 -0.32
C LEU A 104 13.51 -9.82 -0.92
N VAL A 105 13.42 -9.73 -2.25
CA VAL A 105 13.18 -8.45 -2.94
C VAL A 105 11.71 -8.40 -3.35
N LEU A 106 10.99 -7.40 -2.82
CA LEU A 106 9.67 -7.02 -3.32
C LEU A 106 9.89 -6.09 -4.52
N PRO A 107 9.63 -6.55 -5.75
CA PRO A 107 10.00 -5.82 -6.96
C PRO A 107 9.23 -4.50 -7.07
N ASP A 108 9.87 -3.52 -7.69
CA ASP A 108 9.30 -2.21 -8.01
C ASP A 108 7.95 -2.30 -8.73
N LEU A 109 7.83 -3.21 -9.71
CA LEU A 109 6.61 -3.49 -10.48
C LEU A 109 5.38 -3.76 -9.60
N LEU A 110 5.59 -4.26 -8.38
CA LEU A 110 4.53 -4.43 -7.38
C LEU A 110 4.54 -3.29 -6.35
N THR A 111 5.68 -3.06 -5.71
CA THR A 111 5.78 -2.26 -4.48
C THR A 111 5.34 -0.81 -4.69
N ASN A 112 5.64 -0.23 -5.84
CA ASN A 112 5.32 1.17 -6.14
C ASN A 112 4.02 1.36 -6.95
N ALA A 113 3.37 0.27 -7.37
CA ALA A 113 2.18 0.29 -8.23
C ALA A 113 0.94 0.94 -7.60
N GLY A 114 0.97 1.21 -6.29
CA GLY A 114 -0.09 1.94 -5.61
C GLY A 114 -0.29 3.35 -6.16
N GLY A 115 0.78 4.01 -6.61
CA GLY A 115 0.69 5.35 -7.23
C GLY A 115 -0.17 5.33 -8.49
N VAL A 116 0.17 4.47 -9.46
CA VAL A 116 -0.59 4.34 -10.71
C VAL A 116 -2.02 3.84 -10.47
N THR A 117 -2.23 2.96 -9.49
CA THR A 117 -3.56 2.46 -9.11
C THR A 117 -4.48 3.60 -8.65
N VAL A 118 -3.99 4.48 -7.77
CA VAL A 118 -4.80 5.60 -7.28
C VAL A 118 -4.94 6.70 -8.34
N SER A 119 -3.93 6.92 -9.19
CA SER A 119 -4.06 7.79 -10.37
C SER A 119 -5.13 7.30 -11.34
N TYR A 120 -5.28 5.98 -11.51
CA TYR A 120 -6.38 5.42 -12.28
C TYR A 120 -7.74 5.72 -11.64
N PHE A 121 -7.87 5.63 -10.31
CA PHE A 121 -9.10 6.02 -9.62
C PHE A 121 -9.41 7.52 -9.77
N GLU A 122 -8.39 8.37 -9.74
CA GLU A 122 -8.52 9.81 -10.02
C GLU A 122 -9.02 10.06 -11.44
N TYR A 123 -8.45 9.35 -12.43
CA TYR A 123 -8.89 9.44 -13.82
C TYR A 123 -10.37 9.04 -13.97
N LEU A 124 -10.79 7.93 -13.37
CA LEU A 124 -12.20 7.51 -13.36
C LEU A 124 -13.11 8.54 -12.70
N LYS A 125 -12.70 9.12 -11.57
CA LYS A 125 -13.46 10.18 -10.90
C LYS A 125 -13.65 11.39 -11.82
N ASN A 126 -12.59 11.79 -12.53
CA ASN A 126 -12.63 12.93 -13.45
C ASN A 126 -13.58 12.67 -14.63
N LEU A 127 -13.57 11.45 -15.20
CA LEU A 127 -14.51 11.08 -16.26
C LEU A 127 -15.97 11.08 -15.81
N ASN A 128 -16.23 10.67 -14.55
CA ASN A 128 -17.60 10.62 -14.02
C ASN A 128 -18.12 11.99 -13.56
N HIS A 129 -17.27 13.01 -13.42
CA HIS A 129 -17.60 14.36 -12.95
C HIS A 129 -18.37 14.41 -11.62
N VAL A 130 -18.31 13.35 -10.81
CA VAL A 130 -19.07 13.20 -9.56
C VAL A 130 -18.18 12.57 -8.50
N SER A 131 -18.20 13.13 -7.29
CA SER A 131 -17.55 12.51 -6.13
C SER A 131 -18.19 11.17 -5.81
N PHE A 132 -17.39 10.13 -5.59
CA PHE A 132 -17.91 8.81 -5.27
C PHE A 132 -18.84 8.84 -4.05
N GLY A 133 -19.94 8.08 -4.14
CA GLY A 133 -20.98 8.00 -3.10
C GLY A 133 -21.97 9.17 -3.08
N LYS A 134 -21.66 10.32 -3.72
CA LYS A 134 -22.50 11.54 -3.62
C LYS A 134 -23.97 11.32 -3.98
N LEU A 135 -24.25 10.49 -4.98
CA LEU A 135 -25.60 10.22 -5.47
C LEU A 135 -26.37 9.21 -4.61
N SER A 136 -25.69 8.41 -3.78
CA SER A 136 -26.29 7.26 -3.08
C SER A 136 -26.24 7.35 -1.55
N ILE A 137 -25.57 8.37 -0.97
CA ILE A 137 -25.42 8.52 0.50
C ILE A 137 -26.75 8.41 1.24
N LYS A 138 -27.75 9.19 0.83
CA LYS A 138 -29.06 9.20 1.50
C LYS A 138 -29.79 7.88 1.30
N PHE A 139 -29.78 7.35 0.07
CA PHE A 139 -30.40 6.07 -0.25
C PHE A 139 -29.83 4.92 0.59
N TRP A 140 -28.50 4.84 0.72
CA TRP A 140 -27.85 3.82 1.54
C TRP A 140 -28.17 3.97 3.03
N ARG A 141 -28.14 5.19 3.55
CA ARG A 141 -28.47 5.46 4.95
C ARG A 141 -29.91 5.06 5.28
N ASP A 142 -30.86 5.49 4.45
CA ASP A 142 -32.28 5.22 4.66
C ASP A 142 -32.57 3.73 4.50
N SER A 143 -31.97 3.06 3.51
CA SER A 143 -32.10 1.61 3.29
C SER A 143 -31.53 0.79 4.45
N ASN A 144 -30.32 1.13 4.93
CA ASN A 144 -29.70 0.43 6.05
C ASN A 144 -30.47 0.63 7.37
N THR A 145 -31.06 1.81 7.56
CA THR A 145 -31.93 2.07 8.71
C THR A 145 -33.21 1.22 8.62
N ALA A 146 -33.87 1.22 7.45
CA ALA A 146 -35.06 0.41 7.22
C ALA A 146 -34.81 -1.10 7.38
N LEU A 147 -33.62 -1.59 6.99
CA LEU A 147 -33.21 -2.97 7.23
C LEU A 147 -33.13 -3.30 8.73
N LEU A 148 -32.49 -2.44 9.52
CA LEU A 148 -32.40 -2.63 10.98
C LEU A 148 -33.80 -2.60 11.63
N ASP A 149 -34.65 -1.67 11.22
CA ASP A 149 -36.03 -1.56 11.70
C ASP A 149 -36.86 -2.80 11.32
N SER A 150 -36.67 -3.34 10.12
CA SER A 150 -37.35 -4.56 9.66
C SER A 150 -36.97 -5.79 10.49
N VAL A 151 -35.69 -5.93 10.86
CA VAL A 151 -35.22 -6.99 11.76
C VAL A 151 -35.83 -6.80 13.16
N GLU A 152 -35.83 -5.57 13.69
CA GLU A 152 -36.42 -5.28 15.00
C GLU A 152 -37.93 -5.59 15.03
N GLN A 153 -38.69 -5.20 14.00
CA GLN A 153 -40.11 -5.51 13.89
C GLN A 153 -40.38 -7.01 13.79
N SER A 154 -39.53 -7.75 13.08
CA SER A 154 -39.67 -9.20 12.92
C SER A 154 -39.42 -9.93 14.25
N LEU A 155 -38.41 -9.50 15.01
CA LEU A 155 -38.13 -10.05 16.35
C LEU A 155 -39.27 -9.74 17.34
N LYS A 156 -39.81 -8.51 17.31
CA LYS A 156 -40.98 -8.14 18.13
C LYS A 156 -42.20 -9.00 17.80
N LYS A 157 -42.46 -9.30 16.52
CA LYS A 157 -43.52 -10.23 16.10
C LYS A 157 -43.31 -11.66 16.59
N ALA A 158 -42.05 -12.09 16.74
CA ALA A 158 -41.69 -13.37 17.34
C ALA A 158 -41.61 -13.34 18.88
N CYS A 159 -42.13 -12.28 19.52
CA CYS A 159 -42.09 -12.08 20.97
C CYS A 159 -40.67 -12.01 21.56
N VAL A 160 -39.67 -11.62 20.76
CA VAL A 160 -38.30 -11.35 21.21
C VAL A 160 -38.11 -9.85 21.34
N ASP A 161 -37.96 -9.36 22.57
CA ASP A 161 -37.65 -7.94 22.83
C ASP A 161 -36.14 -7.69 22.70
N ALA A 162 -35.72 -7.29 21.51
CA ALA A 162 -34.34 -6.95 21.20
C ALA A 162 -34.28 -5.65 20.39
N LYS A 163 -33.55 -4.67 20.91
CA LYS A 163 -33.30 -3.40 20.21
C LYS A 163 -32.16 -3.57 19.23
N ILE A 164 -32.42 -3.36 17.94
CA ILE A 164 -31.39 -3.47 16.92
C ILE A 164 -30.79 -2.09 16.67
N THR A 165 -29.51 -1.94 17.00
CA THR A 165 -28.78 -0.68 16.76
C THR A 165 -27.49 -0.93 16.01
N PRO A 166 -27.06 0.02 15.16
CA PRO A 166 -25.82 -0.13 14.43
C PRO A 166 -24.63 -0.04 15.40
N THR A 167 -23.69 -0.97 15.25
CA THR A 167 -22.38 -0.91 15.92
C THR A 167 -21.59 0.30 15.43
N GLU A 168 -20.55 0.72 16.17
CA GLU A 168 -19.70 1.85 15.76
C GLU A 168 -19.07 1.62 14.37
N ALA A 169 -18.59 0.40 14.11
CA ALA A 169 -18.04 0.01 12.82
C ALA A 169 -19.09 0.17 11.70
N PHE A 170 -20.32 -0.34 11.90
CA PHE A 170 -21.37 -0.26 10.89
C PHE A 170 -21.86 1.17 10.67
N ARG A 171 -21.99 2.00 11.72
CA ARG A 171 -22.37 3.42 11.59
C ARG A 171 -21.46 4.17 10.64
N SER A 172 -20.17 3.86 10.63
CA SER A 172 -19.21 4.52 9.74
C SER A 172 -19.42 4.22 8.25
N VAL A 173 -20.13 3.12 7.91
CA VAL A 173 -20.40 2.67 6.53
C VAL A 173 -21.88 2.71 6.15
N MET A 174 -22.79 3.08 7.07
CA MET A 174 -24.23 3.13 6.81
C MET A 174 -24.61 4.02 5.62
N SER A 175 -23.84 5.07 5.36
CA SER A 175 -24.04 5.99 4.24
C SER A 175 -23.42 5.49 2.92
N GLY A 176 -22.97 4.23 2.88
CA GLY A 176 -22.23 3.68 1.75
C GLY A 176 -20.76 4.10 1.71
N ALA A 177 -20.09 3.70 0.63
CA ALA A 177 -18.66 3.93 0.48
C ALA A 177 -18.34 5.38 0.08
N SER A 178 -17.56 6.06 0.92
CA SER A 178 -16.98 7.37 0.59
C SER A 178 -15.79 7.23 -0.37
N GLU A 179 -15.36 8.33 -0.99
CA GLU A 179 -14.16 8.36 -1.83
C GLU A 179 -12.92 7.79 -1.11
N VAL A 180 -12.70 8.17 0.16
CA VAL A 180 -11.58 7.65 0.96
C VAL A 180 -11.70 6.13 1.15
N HIS A 181 -12.92 5.64 1.39
CA HIS A 181 -13.17 4.21 1.54
C HIS A 181 -12.89 3.46 0.23
N ILE A 182 -13.35 3.99 -0.91
CA ILE A 182 -13.15 3.37 -2.22
C ILE A 182 -11.68 3.35 -2.60
N VAL A 183 -10.94 4.45 -2.39
CA VAL A 183 -9.52 4.50 -2.69
C VAL A 183 -8.75 3.49 -1.83
N ASN A 184 -9.01 3.46 -0.52
CA ASN A 184 -8.30 2.54 0.39
C ASN A 184 -8.61 1.08 0.10
N SER A 185 -9.90 0.72 0.03
CA SER A 185 -10.33 -0.67 -0.21
C SER A 185 -9.98 -1.14 -1.63
N GLY A 186 -10.15 -0.28 -2.63
CA GLY A 186 -9.77 -0.57 -4.01
C GLY A 186 -8.26 -0.75 -4.17
N LEU A 187 -7.45 0.06 -3.49
CA LEU A 187 -5.99 -0.10 -3.48
C LEU A 187 -5.58 -1.39 -2.76
N GLU A 188 -6.13 -1.65 -1.56
CA GLU A 188 -5.86 -2.88 -0.82
C GLU A 188 -6.20 -4.13 -1.62
N TYR A 189 -7.38 -4.15 -2.24
CA TYR A 189 -7.82 -5.23 -3.12
C TYR A 189 -6.88 -5.42 -4.31
N SER A 190 -6.53 -4.34 -5.00
CA SER A 190 -5.67 -4.38 -6.19
C SER A 190 -4.28 -4.90 -5.85
N MET A 191 -3.67 -4.38 -4.78
CA MET A 191 -2.35 -4.80 -4.33
C MET A 191 -2.34 -6.25 -3.83
N THR A 192 -3.37 -6.66 -3.08
CA THR A 192 -3.50 -8.03 -2.59
C THR A 192 -3.60 -9.03 -3.75
N ASN A 193 -4.46 -8.74 -4.73
CA ASN A 193 -4.60 -9.59 -5.91
C ASN A 193 -3.32 -9.63 -6.75
N ALA A 194 -2.64 -8.49 -6.93
CA ALA A 194 -1.37 -8.45 -7.64
C ALA A 194 -0.30 -9.32 -6.96
N CYS A 195 -0.15 -9.19 -5.64
CA CYS A 195 0.75 -10.03 -4.85
C CYS A 195 0.40 -11.52 -4.96
N GLN A 196 -0.88 -11.88 -4.81
CA GLN A 196 -1.33 -13.27 -4.94
C GLN A 196 -1.02 -13.85 -6.32
N ASN A 197 -1.22 -13.08 -7.39
CA ASN A 197 -0.91 -13.51 -8.75
C ASN A 197 0.59 -13.76 -8.94
N VAL A 198 1.44 -12.86 -8.43
CA VAL A 198 2.89 -13.04 -8.49
C VAL A 198 3.36 -14.22 -7.64
N MET A 199 2.78 -14.43 -6.45
CA MET A 199 3.07 -15.61 -5.63
C MET A 199 2.69 -16.91 -6.34
N LYS A 200 1.51 -16.95 -6.99
CA LYS A 200 1.08 -18.10 -7.80
C LYS A 200 2.04 -18.35 -8.97
N ALA A 201 2.47 -17.31 -9.68
CA ALA A 201 3.45 -17.43 -10.75
C ALA A 201 4.80 -17.93 -10.22
N ALA A 202 5.28 -17.42 -9.08
CA ALA A 202 6.52 -17.86 -8.45
C ALA A 202 6.47 -19.35 -8.08
N GLN A 203 5.34 -19.82 -7.54
CA GLN A 203 5.12 -21.24 -7.23
C GLN A 203 5.03 -22.10 -8.49
N LYS A 204 4.22 -21.70 -9.48
CA LYS A 204 4.04 -22.39 -10.77
C LYS A 204 5.36 -22.62 -11.49
N HIS A 205 6.24 -21.62 -11.48
CA HIS A 205 7.53 -21.66 -12.17
C HIS A 205 8.71 -22.04 -11.26
N LYS A 206 8.46 -22.45 -10.00
CA LYS A 206 9.49 -22.85 -9.03
C LYS A 206 10.61 -21.82 -8.84
N LEU A 207 10.24 -20.53 -8.82
CA LEU A 207 11.17 -19.40 -8.76
C LEU A 207 11.71 -19.10 -7.36
N GLY A 208 11.15 -19.73 -6.32
CA GLY A 208 11.53 -19.50 -4.93
C GLY A 208 11.28 -18.04 -4.52
N ILE A 209 12.33 -17.33 -4.11
CA ILE A 209 12.26 -15.91 -3.69
C ILE A 209 12.43 -14.91 -4.84
N ASP A 210 12.57 -15.38 -6.09
CA ASP A 210 12.69 -14.52 -7.27
C ASP A 210 11.31 -13.97 -7.71
N LEU A 211 10.78 -13.05 -6.90
CA LEU A 211 9.50 -12.40 -7.15
C LEU A 211 9.54 -11.44 -8.34
N ARG A 212 10.71 -10.92 -8.70
CA ARG A 212 10.86 -10.03 -9.87
C ARG A 212 10.56 -10.79 -11.15
N THR A 213 11.19 -11.94 -11.35
CA THR A 213 10.88 -12.76 -12.53
C THR A 213 9.42 -13.19 -12.54
N ALA A 214 8.85 -13.58 -11.39
CA ALA A 214 7.43 -13.93 -11.29
C ALA A 214 6.50 -12.76 -11.67
N ALA A 215 6.86 -11.54 -11.29
CA ALA A 215 6.10 -10.34 -11.64
C ALA A 215 6.16 -10.05 -13.14
N TYR A 216 7.33 -10.18 -13.77
CA TYR A 216 7.46 -10.06 -15.22
C TYR A 216 6.71 -11.16 -15.98
N VAL A 217 6.76 -12.41 -15.53
CA VAL A 217 5.97 -13.50 -16.11
C VAL A 217 4.49 -13.14 -16.09
N THR A 218 3.98 -12.68 -14.95
CA THR A 218 2.57 -12.27 -14.80
C THR A 218 2.21 -11.11 -15.74
N ALA A 219 3.11 -10.14 -15.90
CA ALA A 219 2.88 -8.99 -16.78
C ALA A 219 2.88 -9.40 -18.27
N ILE A 220 3.86 -10.22 -18.67
CA ILE A 220 4.00 -10.72 -20.04
C ILE A 220 2.80 -11.58 -20.41
N GLU A 221 2.37 -12.50 -19.53
CA GLU A 221 1.17 -13.33 -19.77
C GLU A 221 -0.06 -12.45 -20.05
N LYS A 222 -0.31 -11.42 -19.23
CA LYS A 222 -1.46 -10.51 -19.43
C LYS A 222 -1.40 -9.73 -20.74
N ILE A 223 -0.24 -9.17 -21.05
CA ILE A 223 -0.03 -8.43 -22.30
C ILE A 223 -0.21 -9.38 -23.49
N PHE A 224 0.44 -10.54 -23.45
CA PHE A 224 0.37 -11.53 -24.52
C PHE A 224 -1.07 -11.98 -24.78
N THR A 225 -1.83 -12.35 -23.75
CA THR A 225 -3.25 -12.72 -23.90
C THR A 225 -4.06 -11.61 -24.59
N THR A 226 -3.78 -10.35 -24.27
CA THR A 226 -4.48 -9.23 -24.91
C THR A 226 -4.12 -9.16 -26.41
N PHE A 227 -2.85 -9.31 -26.76
CA PHE A 227 -2.42 -9.30 -28.17
C PHE A 227 -2.96 -10.50 -28.95
N ASP A 228 -2.97 -11.69 -28.34
CA ASP A 228 -3.49 -12.93 -28.92
C ASP A 228 -4.99 -12.84 -29.21
N GLU A 229 -5.79 -12.39 -28.25
CA GLU A 229 -7.23 -12.19 -28.41
C GLU A 229 -7.60 -11.16 -29.50
N HIS A 230 -6.68 -10.25 -29.82
CA HIS A 230 -6.87 -9.24 -30.87
C HIS A 230 -6.27 -9.66 -32.23
N GLY A 231 -5.75 -10.90 -32.34
CA GLY A 231 -5.13 -11.40 -33.57
C GLY A 231 -3.82 -10.70 -33.93
N LEU A 232 -3.14 -10.10 -32.94
CA LEU A 232 -1.85 -9.42 -33.08
C LEU A 232 -0.67 -10.30 -32.65
N ALA A 233 -0.92 -11.40 -31.93
CA ALA A 233 0.07 -12.45 -31.73
C ALA A 233 0.02 -13.41 -32.93
N ILE A 234 1.20 -13.80 -33.42
CA ILE A 234 1.39 -14.70 -34.58
C ILE A 234 1.10 -16.13 -34.17
#